data_AF-A0A9E0THX7-F1
#
_entry.id   AF-A0A9E0THX7-F1
#
_cell.length_a   1.000
_cell.length_b   1.000
_cell.length_c   1.000
_cell.angle_alpha   90.00
_cell.angle_beta   90.00
_cell.angle_gamma   90.00
#
_symmetry.space_group_name_H-M   'P 1'
#
loop_
_entity.id
_entity.type
_entity.pdbx_description
1 polymer ?
#
loop_
_entity_poly.entity_id
_entity_poly.type
_entity_poly.pdbx_seq_one_letter_code
_entity_poly.pdbx_strand_id
1 'polypeptide(L)' 'GGTIPLMSQLSEGFPTSQMMVCGVLGPKSNAHGPNEFLHLAYAKRLTAAVAEVIARMP' A
#
# COMPACT_ATOMS: atom_id res chain seq x y z
N GLY A 1 10.71 -9.33 0.09
CA GLY A 1 9.36 -8.81 -0.27
C GLY A 1 8.98 -9.32 -1.65
N GLY A 2 7.74 -9.13 -2.06
CA GLY A 2 7.31 -9.36 -3.46
C GLY A 2 7.71 -8.20 -4.38
N THR A 3 7.41 -8.34 -5.67
CA THR A 3 7.72 -7.33 -6.69
C THR A 3 6.44 -6.62 -7.13
N ILE A 4 6.49 -5.29 -7.27
CA ILE A 4 5.44 -4.47 -7.90
C ILE A 4 6.08 -3.78 -9.12
N PRO A 5 6.11 -4.42 -10.30
CA PRO A 5 6.88 -3.92 -11.46
C PRO A 5 6.52 -2.50 -11.90
N LEU A 6 5.24 -2.14 -11.74
CA LEU A 6 4.74 -0.80 -12.03
C LEU A 6 5.50 0.29 -11.26
N MET A 7 5.98 0.03 -10.05
CA MET A 7 6.74 1.02 -9.27
C MET A 7 8.07 1.40 -9.91
N SER A 8 8.75 0.47 -10.59
CA SER A 8 9.96 0.79 -11.35
C SER A 8 9.64 1.75 -12.49
N GLN A 9 8.61 1.42 -13.27
CA GLN A 9 8.18 2.22 -14.42
C GLN A 9 7.72 3.63 -14.01
N LEU A 10 7.00 3.75 -12.90
CA LEU A 10 6.58 5.05 -12.35
C LEU A 10 7.77 5.86 -11.83
N SER A 11 8.77 5.22 -11.23
CA SER A 11 9.97 5.91 -10.75
C SER A 11 10.83 6.42 -11.90
N GLU A 12 10.92 5.66 -13.00
CA GLU A 12 11.61 6.07 -14.22
C GLU A 12 10.85 7.20 -14.96
N GLY A 13 9.53 7.09 -15.07
CA GLY A 13 8.70 8.06 -15.78
C GLY A 13 8.48 9.37 -15.02
N PHE A 14 8.50 9.34 -13.69
CA PHE A 14 8.21 10.49 -12.83
C PHE A 14 9.26 10.63 -11.71
N PRO A 15 10.53 10.93 -12.05
CA PRO A 15 11.66 10.82 -11.12
C PRO A 15 11.60 11.79 -9.92
N THR A 16 10.78 12.84 -9.99
CA THR A 16 10.61 13.82 -8.91
C THR A 16 9.35 13.59 -8.09
N SER A 17 8.47 12.67 -8.49
CA SER A 17 7.23 12.39 -7.77
C SER A 17 7.51 11.55 -6.53
N GLN A 18 6.87 11.91 -5.42
CA GLN A 18 6.87 11.08 -4.22
C GLN A 18 5.81 9.99 -4.34
N MET A 19 6.14 8.77 -3.90
CA MET A 19 5.26 7.62 -3.98
C MET A 19 5.01 7.05 -2.58
N MET A 20 3.76 6.94 -2.17
CA MET A 20 3.37 6.27 -0.92
C MET A 20 2.99 4.81 -1.21
N VAL A 21 3.90 3.88 -0.95
CA VAL A 21 3.62 2.44 -1.08
C VAL A 21 3.26 1.87 0.29
N CYS A 22 2.03 1.43 0.46
CA CYS A 22 1.51 0.83 1.69
C CYS A 22 0.54 -0.32 1.37
N GLY A 23 0.18 -1.13 2.37
CA GLY A 23 -0.70 -2.28 2.16
C GLY A 23 -1.09 -2.98 3.45
N VAL A 24 -1.85 -4.06 3.32
CA VAL A 24 -2.52 -4.76 4.43
C VAL A 24 -1.97 -6.17 4.70
N LEU A 25 -0.91 -6.56 4.01
CA LEU A 25 -0.35 -7.91 4.02
C LEU A 25 0.54 -8.16 5.25
N GLY A 26 -0.05 -8.06 6.43
CA GLY A 26 0.59 -8.35 7.72
C GLY A 26 0.75 -9.85 7.98
N PRO A 27 1.27 -10.24 9.16
CA PRO A 27 1.45 -11.64 9.54
C PRO A 27 0.16 -12.47 9.35
N LYS A 28 0.30 -13.66 8.73
CA LYS A 28 -0.79 -14.61 8.43
C LYS A 28 -1.84 -14.14 7.44
N SER A 29 -1.74 -12.94 6.87
CA SER A 29 -2.66 -12.48 5.80
C SER A 29 -2.67 -13.40 4.58
N ASN A 30 -1.57 -14.15 4.37
CA ASN A 30 -1.46 -15.26 3.42
C ASN A 30 -1.84 -14.91 1.97
N ALA A 31 -1.46 -13.72 1.48
CA ALA A 31 -1.61 -13.39 0.07
C ALA A 31 -1.10 -14.54 -0.82
N HIS A 32 -1.94 -14.99 -1.75
CA HIS A 32 -1.66 -16.12 -2.65
C HIS A 32 -1.56 -17.50 -1.97
N GLY A 33 -2.06 -17.64 -0.74
CA GLY A 33 -2.06 -18.89 0.02
C GLY A 33 -3.43 -19.25 0.59
N PRO A 34 -3.57 -20.45 1.19
CA PRO A 34 -4.81 -20.82 1.87
C PRO A 34 -5.07 -19.92 3.08
N ASN A 35 -6.36 -19.67 3.34
CA ASN A 35 -6.83 -18.79 4.41
C ASN A 35 -6.32 -17.34 4.25
N GLU A 36 -6.21 -16.86 3.00
CA GLU A 36 -5.98 -15.45 2.71
C GLU A 36 -7.09 -14.59 3.34
N PHE A 37 -6.72 -13.53 4.05
CA PHE A 37 -7.70 -12.67 4.73
C PHE A 37 -7.26 -11.22 4.84
N LEU A 38 -8.25 -10.34 5.10
CA LEU A 38 -8.05 -8.93 5.37
C LEU A 38 -8.30 -8.60 6.85
N HIS A 39 -7.31 -8.01 7.52
CA HIS A 39 -7.49 -7.54 8.89
C HIS A 39 -8.28 -6.21 8.93
N LEU A 40 -9.59 -6.28 9.13
CA LEU A 40 -10.50 -5.13 8.98
C LEU A 40 -10.16 -3.92 9.84
N ALA A 41 -9.77 -4.11 11.11
CA ALA A 41 -9.41 -2.99 11.98
C ALA A 41 -8.11 -2.28 11.52
N TYR A 42 -7.22 -2.99 10.83
CA TYR A 42 -6.00 -2.40 10.27
C TYR A 42 -6.33 -1.69 8.96
N ALA A 43 -7.10 -2.33 8.07
CA ALA A 43 -7.54 -1.75 6.81
C ALA A 43 -8.25 -0.40 7.03
N LYS A 44 -9.18 -0.32 8.00
CA LYS A 44 -9.86 0.94 8.35
C LYS A 44 -8.88 2.05 8.75
N ARG A 45 -7.87 1.72 9.57
CA ARG A 45 -6.85 2.70 10.01
C ARG A 45 -5.92 3.10 8.87
N LEU A 46 -5.52 2.16 8.02
CA LEU A 46 -4.71 2.44 6.84
C LEU A 46 -5.46 3.37 5.87
N THR A 47 -6.73 3.09 5.59
CA THR A 47 -7.56 3.97 4.76
C THR A 47 -7.68 5.37 5.36
N ALA A 48 -7.91 5.49 6.67
CA ALA A 48 -7.95 6.79 7.34
C ALA A 48 -6.61 7.54 7.24
N ALA A 49 -5.48 6.85 7.41
CA ALA A 49 -4.15 7.44 7.28
C ALA A 49 -3.86 7.94 5.85
N VAL A 50 -4.22 7.16 4.82
CA VAL A 50 -4.09 7.61 3.42
C VAL A 50 -4.99 8.82 3.15
N ALA A 51 -6.23 8.81 3.62
CA ALA A 51 -7.14 9.94 3.49
C ALA A 51 -6.59 11.20 4.18
N GLU A 52 -5.97 11.05 5.36
CA GLU A 52 -5.33 12.16 6.07
C GLU A 52 -4.11 12.71 5.32
N VAL A 53 -3.28 11.84 4.72
CA VAL A 53 -2.16 12.28 3.86
C VAL A 53 -2.69 13.12 2.71
N ILE A 54 -3.71 12.65 1.99
CA ILE A 54 -4.31 13.37 0.86
C ILE A 54 -4.91 14.70 1.32
N ALA A 55 -5.67 14.70 2.43
CA ALA A 55 -6.30 15.91 2.95
C ALA A 55 -5.30 16.97 3.42
N ARG A 56 -4.06 16.56 3.75
CA ARG A 56 -2.96 17.44 4.15
C ARG A 56 -1.99 17.75 3.00
N MET A 57 -2.22 17.23 1.80
CA MET A 57 -1.40 17.63 0.64
C MET A 57 -1.64 19.12 0.36
N PRO A 58 -0.58 19.93 0.29
CA PRO A 58 -0.68 21.38 0.06
C PRO A 58 -1.17 21.71 -1.35
#